data_AF-A0A1X2FCN9-F1
#
_entry.id   AF-A0A1X2FCN9-F1
#
_cell.length_a   1.000
_cell.length_b   1.000
_cell.length_c   1.000
_cell.angle_alpha   90.00
_cell.angle_beta   90.00
_cell.angle_gamma   90.00
#
_symmetry.space_group_name_H-M   'P 1'
#
loop_
_entity.id
_entity.type
_entity.pdbx_description
1 polymer ?
#
loop_
_entity_poly.entity_id
_entity_poly.type
_entity_poly.pdbx_seq_one_letter_code
_entity_poly.pdbx_strand_id
1 'polypeptide(L)'
;MQNRFVTVAGAALTVVAGVAGCADAQTVPRKAARLTIDGDTHTTRPPACSQDQSYRTIDIRDRDGQVQAVVLISGDRVIPQWVKIRNVDGFNGSFWEGGVGDAHVDLANRTYTITGSAYGISSSNPNKVVTTDFKIVAEC
;
A
#
# COMPACT_ATOMS: atom_id res chain seq x y z
N MET A 1 73.49 -4.62 41.08
CA MET A 1 73.88 -5.84 40.36
C MET A 1 72.63 -6.44 39.75
N GLN A 2 72.63 -6.63 38.43
CA GLN A 2 71.60 -7.32 37.66
C GLN A 2 71.58 -8.82 38.02
N ASN A 3 70.40 -9.42 37.99
CA ASN A 3 70.14 -10.79 37.54
C ASN A 3 68.62 -10.99 37.41
N ARG A 4 68.06 -11.83 36.55
CA ARG A 4 68.18 -12.12 35.11
C ARG A 4 67.23 -13.32 34.91
N PHE A 5 66.25 -13.22 33.99
CA PHE A 5 65.69 -14.32 33.16
C PHE A 5 64.78 -15.34 33.91
N VAL A 6 63.75 -16.02 33.40
CA VAL A 6 63.10 -16.21 32.08
C VAL A 6 61.80 -17.03 32.31
N THR A 7 60.72 -16.67 31.59
CA THR A 7 59.68 -17.51 30.91
C THR A 7 58.90 -18.63 31.66
N VAL A 8 57.59 -18.77 31.30
CA VAL A 8 56.77 -20.00 31.05
C VAL A 8 55.27 -19.63 31.28
N ALA A 9 54.49 -19.37 30.22
CA ALA A 9 53.57 -20.28 29.50
C ALA A 9 52.21 -20.54 30.19
N GLY A 10 51.10 -20.39 29.45
CA GLY A 10 49.79 -20.90 29.89
C GLY A 10 48.59 -20.26 29.18
N ALA A 11 47.99 -21.02 28.28
CA ALA A 11 46.93 -20.66 27.35
C ALA A 11 45.52 -20.54 27.98
N ALA A 12 44.64 -19.76 27.36
CA ALA A 12 43.25 -20.16 27.03
C ALA A 12 42.53 -19.02 26.28
N LEU A 13 42.59 -19.04 24.95
CA LEU A 13 41.67 -18.27 24.10
C LEU A 13 40.36 -19.07 24.00
N THR A 14 39.36 -18.71 24.79
CA THR A 14 38.00 -19.24 24.63
C THR A 14 37.31 -18.55 23.46
N VAL A 15 37.36 -19.18 22.29
CA VAL A 15 36.52 -18.81 21.14
C VAL A 15 35.09 -19.24 21.46
N VAL A 16 34.27 -18.31 21.92
CA VAL A 16 32.82 -18.51 21.99
C VAL A 16 32.29 -18.41 20.56
N ALA A 17 32.09 -19.56 19.92
CA ALA A 17 31.39 -19.65 18.65
C ALA A 17 29.90 -19.38 18.90
N GLY A 18 29.50 -18.10 18.79
CA GLY A 18 28.10 -17.72 18.72
C GLY A 18 27.52 -18.24 17.41
N VAL A 19 26.65 -19.25 17.47
CA VAL A 19 25.77 -19.59 16.36
C VAL A 19 24.78 -18.44 16.19
N ALA A 20 25.09 -17.53 15.27
CA ALA A 20 24.12 -16.59 14.74
C ALA A 20 23.08 -17.41 13.96
N GLY A 21 22.01 -17.81 14.65
CA GLY A 21 20.83 -18.36 14.00
C GLY A 21 20.26 -17.29 13.09
N CYS A 22 20.42 -17.46 11.78
CA CYS A 22 19.71 -16.67 10.79
C CYS A 22 18.22 -16.93 10.99
N ALA A 23 17.52 -16.01 11.65
CA ALA A 23 16.06 -16.01 11.61
C ALA A 23 15.66 -15.59 10.19
N ASP A 24 15.28 -16.56 9.36
CA ASP A 24 14.67 -16.27 8.07
C ASP A 24 13.42 -15.42 8.31
N ALA A 25 13.42 -14.20 7.77
CA ALA A 25 12.26 -13.32 7.84
C ALA A 25 11.11 -13.97 7.08
N GLN A 26 10.15 -14.51 7.81
CA GLN A 26 8.95 -15.12 7.22
C GLN A 26 8.12 -14.00 6.57
N THR A 27 8.29 -13.82 5.26
CA THR A 27 7.53 -12.81 4.50
C THR A 27 6.13 -13.35 4.25
N VAL A 28 5.15 -12.82 5.00
CA VAL A 28 3.74 -13.12 4.73
C VAL A 28 3.37 -12.50 3.37
N PRO A 29 2.89 -13.29 2.39
CA PRO A 29 2.49 -12.76 1.10
C PRO A 29 1.37 -11.74 1.26
N ARG A 30 1.53 -10.56 0.66
CA ARG A 30 0.50 -9.52 0.67
C ARG A 30 -0.59 -9.86 -0.33
N LYS A 31 -1.86 -9.66 0.05
CA LYS A 31 -3.00 -9.94 -0.83
C LYS A 31 -3.07 -8.94 -1.98
N ALA A 32 -3.47 -9.44 -3.15
CA ALA A 32 -3.83 -8.61 -4.29
C ALA A 32 -5.03 -7.71 -3.95
N ALA A 33 -5.06 -6.51 -4.53
CA ALA A 33 -6.26 -5.68 -4.51
C ALA A 33 -7.19 -6.07 -5.66
N ARG A 34 -8.48 -5.74 -5.50
CA ARG A 34 -9.49 -5.84 -6.55
C ARG A 34 -9.98 -4.45 -6.89
N LEU A 35 -9.97 -4.13 -8.16
CA LEU A 35 -10.46 -2.88 -8.71
C LEU A 35 -11.61 -3.18 -9.65
N THR A 36 -12.72 -2.47 -9.47
CA THR A 36 -13.87 -2.51 -10.37
C THR A 36 -14.11 -1.10 -10.89
N ILE A 37 -14.14 -0.89 -12.20
CA ILE A 37 -14.49 0.36 -12.86
C ILE A 37 -15.63 0.06 -13.84
N ASP A 38 -16.73 0.79 -13.77
CA ASP A 38 -17.90 0.59 -14.65
C ASP A 38 -18.45 -0.86 -14.68
N GLY A 39 -18.29 -1.59 -13.57
CA GLY A 39 -18.68 -3.01 -13.45
C GLY A 39 -17.59 -4.02 -13.85
N ASP A 40 -16.58 -3.60 -14.60
CA ASP A 40 -15.47 -4.47 -15.00
C ASP A 40 -14.45 -4.60 -13.88
N THR A 41 -14.19 -5.85 -13.45
CA THR A 41 -13.36 -6.15 -12.27
C THR A 41 -12.05 -6.83 -12.64
N HIS A 42 -10.95 -6.28 -12.13
CA HIS A 42 -9.59 -6.79 -12.34
C HIS A 42 -8.88 -7.00 -10.99
N THR A 43 -8.03 -8.03 -10.95
CA THR A 43 -7.15 -8.27 -9.81
C THR A 43 -5.80 -7.65 -10.10
N THR A 44 -5.27 -6.86 -9.17
CA THR A 44 -4.02 -6.13 -9.34
C THR A 44 -2.89 -6.73 -8.51
N ARG A 45 -1.70 -6.12 -8.58
CA ARG A 45 -0.67 -6.35 -7.57
C ARG A 45 -1.14 -5.89 -6.18
N PRO A 46 -0.51 -6.37 -5.09
CA PRO A 46 -0.77 -5.86 -3.75
C PRO A 46 -0.57 -4.33 -3.67
N PRO A 47 -1.46 -3.60 -2.97
CA PRO A 47 -1.41 -2.14 -2.90
C PRO A 47 -0.17 -1.66 -2.15
N ALA A 48 0.53 -0.60 -2.51
CA ALA A 48 1.47 0.06 -1.61
C ALA A 48 0.68 0.96 -0.65
N CYS A 49 0.83 0.77 0.66
CA CYS A 49 0.13 1.58 1.66
C CYS A 49 1.12 2.40 2.48
N SER A 50 0.78 3.65 2.75
CA SER A 50 1.51 4.52 3.67
C SER A 50 0.55 5.25 4.61
N GLN A 51 1.05 5.60 5.79
CA GLN A 51 0.32 6.40 6.77
C GLN A 51 1.13 7.67 7.04
N ASP A 52 0.49 8.82 6.91
CA ASP A 52 1.03 10.10 7.38
C ASP A 52 0.00 10.74 8.31
N GLN A 53 0.35 10.84 9.60
CA GLN A 53 -0.58 11.22 10.66
C GLN A 53 -1.90 10.40 10.58
N SER A 54 -3.04 11.07 10.42
CA SER A 54 -4.35 10.43 10.27
C SER A 54 -4.68 10.03 8.82
N TYR A 55 -3.86 10.38 7.82
CA TYR A 55 -4.11 10.05 6.42
C TYR A 55 -3.49 8.71 6.04
N ARG A 56 -4.32 7.82 5.48
CA ARG A 56 -3.91 6.55 4.89
C ARG A 56 -3.96 6.67 3.37
N THR A 57 -2.82 6.44 2.73
CA THR A 57 -2.73 6.31 1.27
C THR A 57 -2.70 4.85 0.87
N ILE A 58 -3.48 4.51 -0.16
CA ILE A 58 -3.55 3.20 -0.79
C ILE A 58 -3.24 3.40 -2.28
N ASP A 59 -2.05 2.98 -2.70
CA ASP A 59 -1.57 3.10 -4.08
C ASP A 59 -1.60 1.72 -4.77
N ILE A 60 -2.49 1.55 -5.73
CA ILE A 60 -2.64 0.33 -6.52
C ILE A 60 -2.08 0.60 -7.91
N ARG A 61 -1.03 -0.11 -8.28
CA ARG A 61 -0.35 0.06 -9.57
C ARG A 61 -0.48 -1.20 -10.40
N ASP A 62 -0.91 -1.05 -11.64
CA ASP A 62 -0.81 -2.09 -12.66
C ASP A 62 0.25 -1.73 -13.71
N ARG A 63 0.34 -2.47 -14.83
CA ARG A 63 1.30 -2.21 -15.90
C ARG A 63 1.13 -0.81 -16.48
N ASP A 64 -0.10 -0.47 -16.88
CA ASP A 64 -0.39 0.76 -17.61
C ASP A 64 -1.31 1.73 -16.84
N GLY A 65 -1.78 1.34 -15.65
CA GLY A 65 -2.74 2.09 -14.86
C GLY A 65 -2.36 2.24 -13.40
N GLN A 66 -2.98 3.21 -12.73
CA GLN A 66 -2.79 3.49 -11.31
C GLN A 66 -4.08 3.99 -10.68
N VAL A 67 -4.39 3.47 -9.50
CA VAL A 67 -5.41 4.02 -8.61
C VAL A 67 -4.75 4.41 -7.30
N GLN A 68 -4.93 5.67 -6.92
CA GLN A 68 -4.47 6.17 -5.63
C GLN A 68 -5.69 6.66 -4.85
N ALA A 69 -5.93 6.07 -3.70
CA ALA A 69 -6.98 6.46 -2.78
C ALA A 69 -6.37 6.98 -1.48
N VAL A 70 -6.88 8.10 -0.99
CA VAL A 70 -6.50 8.65 0.31
C VAL A 70 -7.74 8.77 1.18
N VAL A 71 -7.62 8.29 2.40
CA VAL A 71 -8.66 8.34 3.42
C VAL A 71 -8.12 8.98 4.69
N LEU A 72 -8.96 9.74 5.38
CA LEU A 72 -8.70 10.29 6.70
C LEU A 72 -9.30 9.35 7.74
N ILE A 73 -8.47 8.89 8.68
CA ILE A 73 -8.90 8.09 9.82
C ILE A 73 -9.20 9.05 10.98
N SER A 74 -10.47 9.13 11.39
CA SER A 74 -10.93 10.01 12.46
C SER A 74 -11.77 9.25 13.46
N GLY A 75 -11.14 8.84 14.57
CA GLY A 75 -11.77 7.97 15.56
C GLY A 75 -12.10 6.60 14.95
N ASP A 76 -13.39 6.27 14.97
CA ASP A 76 -13.96 5.05 14.38
C ASP A 76 -14.35 5.20 12.91
N ARG A 77 -14.28 6.41 12.35
CA ARG A 77 -14.66 6.71 10.97
C ARG A 77 -13.46 6.73 10.03
N VAL A 78 -13.68 6.24 8.83
CA VAL A 78 -12.74 6.34 7.70
C VAL A 78 -13.41 7.16 6.62
N ILE A 79 -12.91 8.38 6.40
CA ILE A 79 -13.52 9.38 5.53
C ILE A 79 -12.71 9.42 4.23
N PRO A 80 -13.31 9.13 3.06
CA PRO A 80 -12.59 9.25 1.80
C PRO A 80 -12.29 10.71 1.52
N GLN A 81 -11.04 11.02 1.21
CA GLN A 81 -10.59 12.37 0.87
C GLN A 81 -10.53 12.55 -0.64
N TRP A 82 -9.95 11.56 -1.33
CA TRP A 82 -9.96 11.53 -2.78
C TRP A 82 -9.58 10.15 -3.33
N VAL A 83 -9.98 9.91 -4.57
CA VAL A 83 -9.56 8.77 -5.38
C VAL A 83 -9.15 9.31 -6.73
N LYS A 84 -7.96 8.95 -7.20
CA LYS A 84 -7.46 9.30 -8.52
C LYS A 84 -7.23 8.02 -9.32
N ILE A 85 -7.93 7.89 -10.44
CA ILE A 85 -7.84 6.78 -11.37
C ILE A 85 -7.14 7.27 -12.63
N ARG A 86 -6.04 6.61 -13.00
CA ARG A 86 -5.27 6.91 -14.20
C ARG A 86 -5.18 5.67 -15.05
N ASN A 87 -5.68 5.78 -16.26
CA ASN A 87 -5.58 4.77 -17.32
C ASN A 87 -5.91 3.34 -16.84
N VAL A 88 -7.04 3.18 -16.16
CA VAL A 88 -7.60 1.86 -15.86
C VAL A 88 -8.62 1.57 -16.95
N ASP A 89 -8.31 0.62 -17.83
CA ASP A 89 -9.12 0.27 -19.00
C ASP A 89 -9.48 1.49 -19.88
N GLY A 90 -8.54 2.45 -19.94
CA GLY A 90 -8.71 3.71 -20.68
C GLY A 90 -9.48 4.81 -19.95
N PHE A 91 -10.00 4.55 -18.75
CA PHE A 91 -10.65 5.57 -17.91
C PHE A 91 -9.63 6.38 -17.10
N ASN A 92 -9.84 7.69 -17.08
CA ASN A 92 -9.08 8.65 -16.26
C ASN A 92 -10.09 9.55 -15.53
N GLY A 93 -10.08 9.52 -14.20
CA GLY A 93 -11.04 10.26 -13.42
C GLY A 93 -10.68 10.40 -11.96
N SER A 94 -11.51 11.15 -11.23
CA SER A 94 -11.31 11.34 -9.80
C SER A 94 -12.59 11.56 -9.02
N PHE A 95 -12.53 11.17 -7.76
CA PHE A 95 -13.37 11.67 -6.67
C PHE A 95 -12.52 12.62 -5.80
N TRP A 96 -13.12 13.72 -5.32
CA TRP A 96 -12.57 14.63 -4.33
C TRP A 96 -13.65 15.04 -3.34
N GLU A 97 -13.41 14.88 -2.04
CA GLU A 97 -14.31 15.34 -0.98
C GLU A 97 -14.61 16.84 -1.14
N GLY A 98 -15.89 17.21 -1.11
CA GLY A 98 -16.33 18.60 -1.31
C GLY A 98 -16.14 19.13 -2.73
N GLY A 99 -15.76 18.27 -3.69
CA GLY A 99 -15.50 18.62 -5.08
C GLY A 99 -16.39 17.86 -6.05
N VAL A 100 -15.86 16.76 -6.59
CA VAL A 100 -16.50 15.95 -7.65
C VAL A 100 -16.58 14.50 -7.23
N GLY A 101 -17.60 13.80 -7.73
CA GLY A 101 -17.83 12.41 -7.37
C GLY A 101 -18.42 12.26 -5.98
N ASP A 102 -18.62 11.01 -5.62
CA ASP A 102 -18.97 10.59 -4.27
C ASP A 102 -18.15 9.37 -3.91
N ALA A 103 -17.87 9.18 -2.62
CA ALA A 103 -17.22 7.96 -2.14
C ALA A 103 -17.63 7.65 -0.70
N HIS A 104 -17.68 6.36 -0.40
CA HIS A 104 -17.84 5.79 0.93
C HIS A 104 -16.72 4.78 1.19
N VAL A 105 -16.34 4.62 2.45
CA VAL A 105 -15.32 3.65 2.87
C VAL A 105 -15.85 2.78 3.99
N ASP A 106 -15.83 1.47 3.77
CA ASP A 106 -15.97 0.48 4.83
C ASP A 106 -14.60 -0.12 5.15
N LEU A 107 -14.21 -0.09 6.42
CA LEU A 107 -13.00 -0.73 6.92
C LEU A 107 -13.37 -1.90 7.83
N ALA A 108 -13.05 -3.12 7.40
CA ALA A 108 -13.26 -4.33 8.20
C ALA A 108 -12.04 -5.25 8.08
N ASN A 109 -11.53 -5.74 9.21
CA ASN A 109 -10.39 -6.67 9.25
C ASN A 109 -9.23 -6.22 8.33
N ARG A 110 -8.80 -4.96 8.46
CA ARG A 110 -7.71 -4.35 7.65
C ARG A 110 -8.00 -4.22 6.14
N THR A 111 -9.20 -4.56 5.72
CA THR A 111 -9.66 -4.44 4.33
C THR A 111 -10.45 -3.16 4.16
N TYR A 112 -9.95 -2.29 3.29
CA TYR A 112 -10.64 -1.10 2.83
C TYR A 112 -11.51 -1.48 1.64
N THR A 113 -12.81 -1.24 1.74
CA THR A 113 -13.75 -1.27 0.63
C THR A 113 -14.18 0.17 0.35
N ILE A 114 -13.67 0.74 -0.74
CA ILE A 114 -13.98 2.11 -1.16
C ILE A 114 -14.89 2.02 -2.39
N THR A 115 -16.10 2.53 -2.28
CA THR A 115 -17.09 2.53 -3.37
C THR A 115 -17.55 3.95 -3.65
N GLY A 116 -17.77 4.27 -4.92
CA GLY A 116 -18.16 5.63 -5.27
C GLY A 116 -18.31 5.84 -6.76
N SER A 117 -18.34 7.11 -7.14
CA SER A 117 -18.33 7.57 -8.53
C SER A 117 -17.19 8.56 -8.75
N ALA A 118 -16.53 8.45 -9.90
CA ALA A 118 -15.44 9.31 -10.30
C ALA A 118 -15.82 10.08 -11.56
N TYR A 119 -15.50 11.37 -11.59
CA TYR A 119 -15.70 12.23 -12.75
C TYR A 119 -14.44 12.19 -13.61
N GLY A 120 -14.60 11.95 -14.90
CA GLY A 120 -13.46 11.68 -15.76
C GLY A 120 -13.78 11.60 -17.24
N ILE A 121 -12.85 11.04 -18.00
CA ILE A 121 -12.95 10.80 -19.43
C ILE A 121 -12.52 9.36 -19.73
N SER A 122 -13.07 8.79 -20.80
CA SER A 122 -12.62 7.52 -21.38
C SER A 122 -11.80 7.80 -22.63
N SER A 123 -10.74 7.03 -22.85
CA SER A 123 -9.94 7.06 -24.08
C SER A 123 -10.76 6.78 -25.35
N SER A 124 -11.89 6.07 -25.22
CA SER A 124 -12.82 5.82 -26.32
C SER A 124 -13.58 7.07 -26.79
N ASN A 125 -13.75 8.06 -25.91
CA ASN A 125 -14.39 9.34 -26.22
C ASN A 125 -13.82 10.47 -25.34
N PRO A 126 -12.59 10.94 -25.63
CA PRO A 126 -11.83 11.82 -24.74
C PRO A 126 -12.43 13.24 -24.62
N ASN A 127 -13.35 13.61 -25.51
CA ASN A 127 -13.99 14.93 -25.53
C ASN A 127 -15.26 14.99 -24.68
N LYS A 128 -15.66 13.89 -24.04
CA LYS A 128 -16.87 13.81 -23.22
C LYS A 128 -16.51 13.46 -21.78
N VAL A 129 -16.89 14.34 -20.85
CA VAL A 129 -16.84 14.03 -19.42
C VAL A 129 -17.95 13.05 -19.08
N VAL A 130 -17.60 12.03 -18.31
CA VAL A 130 -18.51 11.00 -17.80
C VAL A 130 -18.33 10.85 -16.29
N THR A 131 -19.38 10.37 -15.64
CA THR A 131 -19.32 9.89 -14.26
C THR A 131 -19.34 8.38 -14.30
N THR A 132 -18.36 7.75 -13.66
CA THR A 132 -18.15 6.30 -13.72
C THR A 132 -18.02 5.75 -12.32
N ASP A 133 -18.77 4.69 -12.03
CA ASP A 133 -18.73 4.02 -10.75
C ASP A 133 -17.43 3.24 -10.57
N PHE A 134 -16.93 3.23 -9.34
CA PHE A 134 -15.75 2.46 -8.97
C PHE A 134 -15.94 1.71 -7.66
N LYS A 135 -15.20 0.61 -7.52
CA LYS A 135 -15.01 -0.11 -6.27
C LYS A 135 -13.55 -0.55 -6.13
N ILE A 136 -12.97 -0.26 -4.98
CA ILE A 136 -11.61 -0.66 -4.60
C ILE A 136 -11.73 -1.55 -3.37
N VAL A 137 -11.15 -2.74 -3.42
CA VAL A 137 -10.99 -3.63 -2.26
C VAL A 137 -9.52 -3.93 -2.07
N ALA A 138 -8.95 -3.47 -0.95
CA ALA A 138 -7.52 -3.50 -0.71
C ALA A 138 -7.20 -3.74 0.78
N GLU A 139 -6.13 -4.50 1.06
CA GLU A 139 -5.64 -4.74 2.42
C GLU A 139 -4.34 -3.96 2.68
N CYS A 140 -4.33 -3.25 3.81
CA CYS A 140 -3.16 -2.63 4.43
C CYS A 140 -3.06 -3.12 5.88
#